data_AF-A0A813Q0I9-F1
#
_entry.id   AF-A0A813Q0I9-F1
#
_cell.length_a   1.000
_cell.length_b   1.000
_cell.length_c   1.000
_cell.angle_alpha   90.00
_cell.angle_beta   90.00
_cell.angle_gamma   90.00
#
_symmetry.space_group_name_H-M   'P 1'
#
loop_
_entity.id
_entity.type
_entity.pdbx_description
1 polymer ?
#
loop_
_entity_poly.entity_id
_entity_poly.type
_entity_poly.pdbx_seq_one_letter_code
_entity_poly.pdbx_strand_id
1 'polypeptide(L)'
;MSTFVDGIGPHYTQLFEQENTLEPSKLYNDARKNNLFIHPYTFRSDVDLQPFATFDVMLEFFIDKLKIDGLFTDHPDKVIQYIESKREQINIGTKLDILYAFERVQGETRPLVIGHRGTAYLPELTLASQSMAYAYGADIIEIDVCLSRDNQLIVIHDIYLDGVSNVAEVFPNRNRSNGFHYVIDFDLEELRRLSIRERFIPFNGTQVFPLRLPSNTNISFRLSTLNETVELLLGLNRATGQRRQLLIEIKKPEYHSKYNKSISSIVLATLNAYNLIQTTDPVILQTFHIEELMHIRRNLGSKLRLFALMTWNQINESSSDYDFYRSEEGIRNLSNVVQALAPNHEFVVNYDSNGTILGFTNLTKWAHQYGLTVYPFTFRQDLFPGNNFEKLIAYFWHTVKVDGFITDHPNVILEYLQREMTLSNLTTMHQNLSSRLVLSMMILIFNIIVTSKKICQTLLIIKSD
;
A
#
# COMPACT_ATOMS: atom_id res chain seq x y z
N MET A 1 -30.49 35.75 -7.26
CA MET A 1 -29.78 34.58 -6.71
C MET A 1 -28.89 35.00 -5.57
N SER A 2 -27.97 35.95 -5.76
CA SER A 2 -27.06 36.44 -4.69
C SER A 2 -27.70 37.04 -3.44
N THR A 3 -29.01 37.26 -3.43
CA THR A 3 -29.76 37.66 -2.23
C THR A 3 -30.14 36.48 -1.31
N PHE A 4 -29.99 35.23 -1.77
CA PHE A 4 -30.42 34.05 -1.00
C PHE A 4 -29.55 32.78 -1.22
N VAL A 5 -28.51 32.83 -2.05
CA VAL A 5 -27.50 31.75 -2.17
C VAL A 5 -26.09 32.31 -2.14
N ASP A 6 -25.15 31.53 -1.60
CA ASP A 6 -23.72 31.87 -1.54
C ASP A 6 -22.92 31.39 -2.75
N GLY A 7 -23.49 30.49 -3.57
CA GLY A 7 -22.80 29.95 -4.73
C GLY A 7 -23.71 29.33 -5.79
N ILE A 8 -23.11 28.99 -6.93
CA ILE A 8 -23.74 28.28 -8.05
C ILE A 8 -22.93 27.04 -8.41
N GLY A 9 -23.63 25.98 -8.82
CA GLY A 9 -23.02 24.81 -9.43
C GLY A 9 -23.58 24.57 -10.83
N PRO A 10 -23.07 25.26 -11.86
CA PRO A 10 -23.51 25.03 -13.24
C PRO A 10 -22.80 23.83 -13.86
N HIS A 11 -23.27 23.37 -15.02
CA HIS A 11 -22.46 22.46 -15.83
C HIS A 11 -21.20 23.19 -16.32
N TYR A 12 -20.03 22.55 -16.33
CA TYR A 12 -18.73 23.21 -16.60
C TYR A 12 -18.71 23.93 -17.96
N THR A 13 -19.42 23.39 -18.96
CA THR A 13 -19.54 24.00 -20.30
C THR A 13 -20.28 25.33 -20.31
N GLN A 14 -21.04 25.67 -19.26
CA GLN A 14 -21.75 26.96 -19.16
C GLN A 14 -20.85 28.09 -18.65
N LEU A 15 -19.61 27.79 -18.25
CA LEU A 15 -18.67 28.78 -17.72
C LEU A 15 -17.78 29.42 -18.79
N PHE A 16 -17.83 28.94 -20.03
CA PHE A 16 -17.05 29.48 -21.13
C PHE A 16 -17.82 29.45 -22.45
N GLU A 17 -17.42 30.30 -23.41
CA GLU A 17 -18.00 30.34 -24.75
C GLU A 17 -17.33 29.28 -25.66
N GLN A 18 -18.13 28.35 -26.21
CA GLN A 18 -17.63 27.23 -27.03
C GLN A 18 -17.23 27.63 -28.47
N GLU A 19 -17.74 28.75 -29.00
CA GLU A 19 -17.64 29.09 -30.42
C GLU A 19 -16.30 29.69 -30.90
N ASN A 20 -15.22 29.64 -30.10
CA ASN A 20 -13.78 29.61 -30.53
C ASN A 20 -12.76 30.14 -29.51
N THR A 21 -13.16 30.61 -28.31
CA THR A 21 -12.22 31.41 -27.50
C THR A 21 -11.94 30.89 -26.09
N LEU A 22 -12.63 29.85 -25.58
CA LEU A 22 -12.50 29.44 -24.16
C LEU A 22 -12.56 30.66 -23.21
N GLU A 23 -13.31 31.70 -23.59
CA GLU A 23 -13.43 32.93 -22.79
C GLU A 23 -14.51 32.77 -21.73
N PRO A 24 -14.38 33.44 -20.58
CA PRO A 24 -15.37 33.33 -19.52
C PRO A 24 -16.76 33.78 -19.99
N SER A 25 -17.77 32.94 -19.76
CA SER A 25 -19.15 33.22 -20.21
C SER A 25 -19.79 34.37 -19.44
N LYS A 26 -20.93 34.86 -19.95
CA LYS A 26 -21.75 35.84 -19.20
C LYS A 26 -22.15 35.31 -17.82
N LEU A 27 -22.47 34.02 -17.69
CA LEU A 27 -22.84 33.40 -16.42
C LEU A 27 -21.69 33.48 -15.41
N TYR A 28 -20.47 33.14 -15.83
CA TYR A 28 -19.28 33.25 -15.00
C TYR A 28 -19.08 34.70 -14.51
N ASN A 29 -19.12 35.66 -15.44
CA ASN A 29 -18.89 37.07 -15.14
C ASN A 29 -19.93 37.64 -14.18
N ASP A 30 -21.21 37.32 -14.38
CA ASP A 30 -22.29 37.74 -13.49
C ASP A 30 -22.15 37.12 -12.09
N ALA A 31 -21.75 35.84 -11.99
CA ALA A 31 -21.53 35.17 -10.71
C ALA A 31 -20.37 35.84 -9.93
N ARG A 32 -19.24 36.10 -10.59
CA ARG A 32 -18.10 36.81 -9.99
C ARG A 32 -18.46 38.23 -9.55
N LYS A 33 -19.18 39.00 -10.38
CA LYS A 33 -19.64 40.35 -10.04
C LYS A 33 -20.54 40.38 -8.79
N ASN A 34 -21.23 39.28 -8.51
CA ASN A 34 -22.12 39.13 -7.37
C ASN A 34 -21.49 38.36 -6.20
N ASN A 35 -20.18 38.14 -6.20
CA ASN A 35 -19.44 37.42 -5.15
C ASN A 35 -19.99 36.02 -4.83
N LEU A 36 -20.50 35.32 -5.86
CA LEU A 36 -20.96 33.94 -5.70
C LEU A 36 -19.78 32.96 -5.86
N PHE A 37 -19.72 31.94 -4.99
CA PHE A 37 -18.85 30.77 -5.21
C PHE A 37 -19.28 30.02 -6.47
N ILE A 38 -18.33 29.50 -7.23
CA ILE A 38 -18.56 28.79 -8.48
C ILE A 38 -18.01 27.37 -8.36
N HIS A 39 -18.91 26.38 -8.24
CA HIS A 39 -18.60 24.95 -8.07
C HIS A 39 -19.18 24.09 -9.22
N PRO A 40 -18.60 24.12 -10.43
CA PRO A 40 -19.17 23.42 -11.58
C PRO A 40 -19.12 21.89 -11.49
N TYR A 41 -20.03 21.24 -12.21
CA TYR A 41 -20.08 19.79 -12.41
C TYR A 41 -20.09 19.43 -13.92
N THR A 42 -19.75 18.22 -14.38
CA THR A 42 -19.06 17.12 -13.69
C THR A 42 -17.73 16.88 -14.41
N PHE A 43 -16.62 17.01 -13.70
CA PHE A 43 -15.27 16.80 -14.22
C PHE A 43 -14.95 15.32 -14.21
N ARG A 44 -14.58 14.78 -15.38
CA ARG A 44 -14.38 13.35 -15.56
C ARG A 44 -13.20 13.12 -16.49
N SER A 45 -12.26 12.28 -16.08
CA SER A 45 -11.06 11.97 -16.86
C SER A 45 -11.23 10.82 -17.85
N ASP A 46 -12.38 10.15 -17.80
CA ASP A 46 -12.71 8.90 -18.50
C ASP A 46 -13.74 9.08 -19.63
N VAL A 47 -14.03 10.33 -20.00
CA VAL A 47 -14.99 10.71 -21.04
C VAL A 47 -14.31 11.50 -22.16
N ASP A 48 -15.05 11.83 -23.20
CA ASP A 48 -14.59 12.80 -24.19
C ASP A 48 -14.39 14.17 -23.53
N LEU A 49 -13.17 14.68 -23.62
CA LEU A 49 -12.74 15.91 -22.95
C LEU A 49 -12.89 17.14 -23.84
N GLN A 50 -13.36 17.01 -25.09
CA GLN A 50 -13.51 18.16 -25.98
C GLN A 50 -14.24 19.33 -25.29
N PRO A 51 -13.73 20.56 -25.43
CA PRO A 51 -12.64 20.98 -26.32
C PRO A 51 -11.21 20.81 -25.73
N PHE A 52 -11.06 20.23 -24.54
CA PHE A 52 -9.76 20.05 -23.88
C PHE A 52 -9.03 18.81 -24.38
N ALA A 53 -7.72 18.94 -24.60
CA ALA A 53 -6.89 17.83 -25.09
C ALA A 53 -6.64 16.75 -24.02
N THR A 54 -6.51 17.15 -22.75
CA THR A 54 -6.27 16.26 -21.61
C THR A 54 -7.01 16.76 -20.38
N PHE A 55 -7.15 15.89 -19.37
CA PHE A 55 -7.81 16.26 -18.12
C PHE A 55 -7.01 17.35 -17.39
N ASP A 56 -5.68 17.30 -17.40
CA ASP A 56 -4.84 18.34 -16.81
C ASP A 56 -5.02 19.70 -17.50
N VAL A 57 -5.17 19.72 -18.83
CA VAL A 57 -5.46 20.97 -19.57
C VAL A 57 -6.84 21.53 -19.22
N MET A 58 -7.82 20.64 -18.99
CA MET A 58 -9.12 21.05 -18.47
C MET A 58 -9.00 21.64 -17.06
N LEU A 59 -8.26 20.99 -16.16
CA LEU A 59 -8.03 21.50 -14.80
C LEU A 59 -7.27 22.83 -14.80
N GLU A 60 -6.25 22.99 -15.65
CA GLU A 60 -5.54 24.26 -15.82
C GLU A 60 -6.49 25.38 -16.24
N PHE A 61 -7.37 25.11 -17.20
CA PHE A 61 -8.35 26.10 -17.62
C PHE A 61 -9.29 26.51 -16.47
N PHE A 62 -9.86 25.55 -15.75
CA PHE A 62 -10.86 25.84 -14.73
C PHE A 62 -10.28 26.36 -13.41
N ILE A 63 -9.23 25.72 -12.90
CA ILE A 63 -8.60 26.03 -11.62
C ILE A 63 -7.65 27.22 -11.76
N ASP A 64 -6.82 27.28 -12.80
CA ASP A 64 -5.78 28.31 -12.89
C ASP A 64 -6.28 29.56 -13.64
N LYS A 65 -7.00 29.38 -14.75
CA LYS A 65 -7.50 30.51 -15.57
C LYS A 65 -8.82 31.07 -15.05
N LEU A 66 -9.85 30.24 -14.90
CA LEU A 66 -11.16 30.67 -14.37
C LEU A 66 -11.20 30.78 -12.84
N LYS A 67 -10.20 30.24 -12.14
CA LYS A 67 -10.06 30.32 -10.68
C LYS A 67 -11.31 29.90 -9.91
N ILE A 68 -12.03 28.89 -10.41
CA ILE A 68 -13.25 28.38 -9.76
C ILE A 68 -12.98 28.00 -8.30
N ASP A 69 -13.99 28.10 -7.44
CA ASP A 69 -13.81 27.98 -5.99
C ASP A 69 -13.77 26.51 -5.52
N GLY A 70 -14.19 25.59 -6.39
CA GLY A 70 -14.28 24.16 -6.17
C GLY A 70 -14.88 23.50 -7.41
N LEU A 71 -14.91 22.16 -7.48
CA LEU A 71 -15.52 21.44 -8.60
C LEU A 71 -16.05 20.08 -8.14
N PHE A 72 -17.01 19.53 -8.88
CA PHE A 72 -17.49 18.17 -8.71
C PHE A 72 -16.77 17.25 -9.71
N THR A 73 -16.11 16.19 -9.21
CA THR A 73 -15.36 15.23 -10.02
C THR A 73 -15.59 13.80 -9.55
N ASP A 74 -15.60 12.86 -10.50
CA ASP A 74 -15.56 11.43 -10.21
C ASP A 74 -14.12 10.94 -9.93
N HIS A 75 -13.12 11.80 -10.14
CA HIS A 75 -11.68 11.53 -10.00
C HIS A 75 -11.03 12.54 -9.03
N PRO A 76 -11.41 12.54 -7.74
CA PRO A 76 -10.88 13.50 -6.76
C PRO A 76 -9.36 13.35 -6.55
N ASP A 77 -8.83 12.13 -6.68
CA ASP A 77 -7.40 11.83 -6.62
C ASP A 77 -6.58 12.62 -7.65
N LYS A 78 -7.02 12.63 -8.92
CA LYS A 78 -6.35 13.36 -10.00
C LYS A 78 -6.39 14.87 -9.80
N VAL A 79 -7.51 15.39 -9.28
CA VAL A 79 -7.68 16.83 -9.02
C VAL A 79 -6.82 17.27 -7.83
N ILE A 80 -6.77 16.49 -6.76
CA ILE A 80 -5.87 16.74 -5.62
C ILE A 80 -4.42 16.70 -6.11
N GLN A 81 -4.02 15.69 -6.87
CA GLN A 81 -2.68 15.59 -7.43
C GLN A 81 -2.31 16.82 -8.27
N TYR A 82 -3.23 17.30 -9.12
CA TYR A 82 -3.06 18.54 -9.87
C TYR A 82 -2.80 19.73 -8.95
N ILE A 83 -3.67 19.95 -7.95
CA ILE A 83 -3.57 21.08 -7.01
C ILE A 83 -2.27 21.01 -6.20
N GLU A 84 -1.89 19.83 -5.73
CA GLU A 84 -0.66 19.60 -4.96
C GLU A 84 0.59 19.87 -5.81
N SER A 85 0.62 19.40 -7.06
CA SER A 85 1.74 19.66 -7.98
C SER A 85 1.97 21.17 -8.19
N LYS A 86 0.89 21.98 -8.20
CA LYS A 86 0.97 23.44 -8.29
C LYS A 86 1.43 24.09 -7.00
N ARG A 87 1.00 23.59 -5.83
CA ARG A 87 1.48 24.08 -4.52
C ARG A 87 2.96 23.82 -4.33
N GLU A 88 3.45 22.65 -4.78
CA GLU A 88 4.87 22.33 -4.81
C GLU A 88 5.63 23.28 -5.75
N GLN A 89 5.13 23.54 -6.96
CA GLN A 89 5.73 24.53 -7.88
C GLN A 89 5.83 25.95 -7.30
N ILE A 90 4.84 26.40 -6.52
CA ILE A 90 4.87 27.72 -5.85
C ILE A 90 5.93 27.79 -4.74
N ASN A 91 6.18 26.67 -4.04
CA ASN A 91 7.30 26.56 -3.09
C ASN A 91 8.67 26.34 -3.78
N ILE A 92 8.66 25.92 -5.06
CA ILE A 92 9.84 25.69 -5.91
C ILE A 92 10.12 26.92 -6.82
N GLY A 93 9.49 28.07 -6.54
CA GLY A 93 9.92 29.39 -7.04
C GLY A 93 11.39 29.73 -6.73
N THR A 94 12.05 28.94 -5.87
CA THR A 94 13.50 28.74 -5.89
C THR A 94 13.86 27.30 -6.27
N LYS A 95 14.03 27.08 -7.59
CA LYS A 95 14.95 26.12 -8.23
C LYS A 95 14.40 24.70 -8.57
N LEU A 96 14.34 24.44 -9.88
CA LEU A 96 14.70 23.19 -10.58
C LEU A 96 13.58 22.25 -11.07
N ASP A 97 12.77 22.71 -12.03
CA ASP A 97 11.94 21.84 -12.89
C ASP A 97 12.79 21.17 -14.00
N ILE A 98 13.46 20.04 -13.69
CA ILE A 98 13.84 19.01 -14.70
C ILE A 98 13.63 17.56 -14.17
N LEU A 99 13.21 17.33 -12.91
CA LEU A 99 13.21 15.97 -12.33
C LEU A 99 11.89 15.16 -12.42
N TYR A 100 10.98 15.46 -13.34
CA TYR A 100 9.81 14.57 -13.54
C TYR A 100 10.06 13.43 -14.56
N ALA A 101 11.31 13.28 -14.99
CA ALA A 101 11.80 12.10 -15.69
C ALA A 101 12.93 11.46 -14.87
N PHE A 102 12.62 10.92 -13.68
CA PHE A 102 13.61 10.13 -12.95
C PHE A 102 13.43 8.64 -13.20
N GLU A 103 14.30 8.14 -14.07
CA GLU A 103 14.99 6.88 -13.86
C GLU A 103 15.22 6.66 -12.35
N ARG A 104 14.89 5.45 -11.89
CA ARG A 104 15.20 4.98 -10.53
C ARG A 104 16.70 5.18 -10.27
N VAL A 105 17.03 6.28 -9.59
CA VAL A 105 18.39 6.53 -9.13
C VAL A 105 18.77 5.38 -8.20
N GLN A 106 19.89 4.72 -8.51
CA GLN A 106 20.45 3.68 -7.66
C GLN A 106 20.87 4.28 -6.32
N GLY A 107 20.10 3.99 -5.28
CA GLY A 107 20.32 4.33 -3.88
C GLY A 107 19.08 3.94 -3.07
N GLU A 108 19.19 2.91 -2.23
CA GLU A 108 18.16 2.25 -1.40
C GLU A 108 16.68 2.50 -1.79
N THR A 109 16.05 1.51 -2.45
CA THR A 109 14.59 1.52 -2.66
C THR A 109 13.87 1.45 -1.31
N ARG A 110 12.84 2.30 -1.10
CA ARG A 110 12.02 2.25 0.12
C ARG A 110 11.44 0.85 0.38
N PRO A 111 11.21 0.48 1.64
CA PRO A 111 10.55 -0.77 1.98
C PRO A 111 9.14 -0.83 1.39
N LEU A 112 8.69 -2.03 1.03
CA LEU A 112 7.31 -2.26 0.59
C LEU A 112 6.35 -2.22 1.78
N VAL A 113 5.13 -1.74 1.55
CA VAL A 113 4.07 -1.71 2.55
C VAL A 113 2.96 -2.67 2.12
N ILE A 114 2.72 -3.68 2.96
CA ILE A 114 1.71 -4.72 2.76
C ILE A 114 0.55 -4.45 3.71
N GLY A 115 -0.63 -4.16 3.17
CA GLY A 115 -1.86 -3.95 3.94
C GLY A 115 -2.39 -5.30 4.45
N HIS A 116 -2.10 -5.62 5.71
CA HIS A 116 -2.55 -6.83 6.38
C HIS A 116 -4.07 -6.84 6.49
N ARG A 117 -4.71 -7.82 5.84
CA ARG A 117 -6.16 -7.95 5.72
C ARG A 117 -6.85 -6.70 5.14
N GLY A 118 -6.12 -5.90 4.35
CA GLY A 118 -6.52 -4.55 3.99
C GLY A 118 -5.98 -3.51 4.99
N THR A 119 -6.87 -2.94 5.80
CA THR A 119 -6.57 -1.88 6.78
C THR A 119 -7.42 -2.00 8.06
N ALA A 120 -6.92 -1.50 9.19
CA ALA A 120 -7.58 -1.46 10.49
C ALA A 120 -8.84 -0.59 10.55
N TYR A 121 -9.04 0.34 9.60
CA TYR A 121 -10.16 1.30 9.69
C TYR A 121 -11.51 0.71 9.31
N LEU A 122 -11.52 -0.46 8.64
CA LEU A 122 -12.70 -1.18 8.21
C LEU A 122 -12.54 -2.66 8.57
N PRO A 123 -13.65 -3.41 8.75
CA PRO A 123 -13.57 -4.80 9.15
C PRO A 123 -12.67 -5.60 8.22
N GLU A 124 -11.79 -6.39 8.83
CA GLU A 124 -10.73 -7.13 8.16
C GLU A 124 -11.26 -7.93 6.96
N LEU A 125 -10.43 -8.03 5.91
CA LEU A 125 -10.67 -8.86 4.74
C LEU A 125 -11.88 -8.50 3.87
N THR A 126 -12.67 -7.50 4.25
CA THR A 126 -13.76 -6.99 3.41
C THR A 126 -13.22 -6.29 2.16
N LEU A 127 -13.95 -6.33 1.04
CA LEU A 127 -13.58 -5.58 -0.17
C LEU A 127 -13.43 -4.07 0.10
N ALA A 128 -14.16 -3.53 1.09
CA ALA A 128 -14.05 -2.14 1.51
C ALA A 128 -12.69 -1.87 2.18
N SER A 129 -12.26 -2.74 3.11
CA SER A 129 -10.93 -2.66 3.73
C SER A 129 -9.81 -2.82 2.71
N GLN A 130 -9.95 -3.76 1.77
CA GLN A 130 -9.00 -3.97 0.67
C GLN A 130 -8.92 -2.73 -0.25
N SER A 131 -10.06 -2.15 -0.64
CA SER A 131 -10.12 -0.95 -1.50
C SER A 131 -9.52 0.27 -0.81
N MET A 132 -9.72 0.41 0.51
CA MET A 132 -9.12 1.50 1.27
C MET A 132 -7.60 1.34 1.38
N ALA A 133 -7.09 0.14 1.63
CA ALA A 133 -5.65 -0.13 1.61
C ALA A 133 -5.03 0.14 0.23
N TYR A 134 -5.73 -0.21 -0.85
CA TYR A 134 -5.35 0.14 -2.21
C TYR A 134 -5.21 1.66 -2.38
N ALA A 135 -6.25 2.41 -1.97
CA ALA A 135 -6.30 3.87 -2.09
C ALA A 135 -5.23 4.57 -1.26
N TYR A 136 -4.92 4.06 -0.06
CA TYR A 136 -3.79 4.55 0.74
C TYR A 136 -2.42 4.29 0.11
N GLY A 137 -2.36 3.43 -0.90
CA GLY A 137 -1.15 3.18 -1.66
C GLY A 137 -0.30 2.03 -1.13
N ALA A 138 -0.90 1.06 -0.42
CA ALA A 138 -0.23 -0.20 -0.11
C ALA A 138 0.31 -0.84 -1.40
N ASP A 139 1.55 -1.32 -1.37
CA ASP A 139 2.18 -1.97 -2.53
C ASP A 139 1.55 -3.34 -2.81
N ILE A 140 1.16 -4.01 -1.72
CA ILE A 140 0.57 -5.34 -1.71
C ILE A 140 -0.61 -5.32 -0.74
N ILE A 141 -1.72 -5.95 -1.12
CA ILE A 141 -2.88 -6.16 -0.25
C ILE A 141 -2.87 -7.63 0.15
N GLU A 142 -2.93 -7.89 1.45
CA GLU A 142 -2.91 -9.24 1.98
C GLU A 142 -4.34 -9.72 2.26
N ILE A 143 -4.61 -10.98 1.91
CA ILE A 143 -5.85 -11.68 2.19
C ILE A 143 -5.61 -13.10 2.67
N ASP A 144 -6.49 -13.61 3.51
CA ASP A 144 -6.54 -15.00 3.94
C ASP A 144 -7.64 -15.77 3.20
N VAL A 145 -7.42 -17.05 2.85
CA VAL A 145 -8.46 -17.89 2.25
C VAL A 145 -8.68 -19.23 2.96
N CYS A 146 -9.96 -19.58 3.13
CA CYS A 146 -10.45 -20.90 3.57
C CYS A 146 -11.45 -21.46 2.55
N LEU A 147 -11.72 -22.78 2.56
CA LEU A 147 -12.75 -23.38 1.71
C LEU A 147 -14.11 -23.48 2.41
N SER A 148 -15.16 -23.15 1.66
CA SER A 148 -16.54 -23.52 1.97
C SER A 148 -16.82 -25.01 1.68
N ARG A 149 -18.02 -25.47 2.04
CA ARG A 149 -18.51 -26.82 1.77
C ARG A 149 -18.58 -27.12 0.27
N ASP A 150 -18.99 -26.16 -0.54
CA ASP A 150 -19.09 -26.20 -2.01
C ASP A 150 -17.80 -25.77 -2.75
N ASN A 151 -16.64 -25.86 -2.09
CA ASN A 151 -15.30 -25.62 -2.65
C ASN A 151 -15.06 -24.17 -3.14
N GLN A 152 -15.79 -23.20 -2.64
CA GLN A 152 -15.53 -21.78 -2.88
C GLN A 152 -14.44 -21.29 -1.93
N LEU A 153 -13.50 -20.49 -2.45
CA LEU A 153 -12.44 -19.87 -1.65
C LEU A 153 -12.97 -18.60 -1.02
N ILE A 154 -13.25 -18.67 0.28
CA ILE A 154 -13.80 -17.59 1.08
C ILE A 154 -12.66 -16.80 1.70
N VAL A 155 -12.72 -15.48 1.57
CA VAL A 155 -11.72 -14.56 2.09
C VAL A 155 -12.03 -14.30 3.56
N ILE A 156 -11.32 -15.01 4.45
CA ILE A 156 -11.52 -15.03 5.90
C ILE A 156 -10.27 -15.56 6.61
N HIS A 157 -9.90 -14.94 7.73
CA HIS A 157 -8.70 -15.30 8.49
C HIS A 157 -8.84 -16.64 9.21
N ASP A 158 -9.95 -16.84 9.91
CA ASP A 158 -10.16 -18.03 10.73
C ASP A 158 -10.91 -19.10 9.92
N ILE A 159 -10.68 -20.38 10.23
CA ILE A 159 -11.56 -21.46 9.78
C ILE A 159 -12.96 -21.39 10.44
N TYR A 160 -13.17 -20.42 11.32
CA TYR A 160 -14.38 -20.16 12.09
C TYR A 160 -15.02 -18.84 11.65
N LEU A 161 -16.33 -18.71 11.83
CA LEU A 161 -17.11 -17.53 11.48
C LEU A 161 -17.40 -16.62 12.69
N ASP A 162 -17.27 -17.15 13.91
CA ASP A 162 -17.86 -16.58 15.13
C ASP A 162 -17.20 -15.28 15.63
N GLY A 163 -15.96 -15.00 15.25
CA GLY A 163 -15.23 -13.82 15.72
C GLY A 163 -15.39 -12.57 14.86
N VAL A 164 -16.04 -12.70 13.70
CA VAL A 164 -16.12 -11.64 12.68
C VAL A 164 -17.50 -11.52 12.03
N SER A 165 -18.46 -12.36 12.39
CA SER A 165 -19.77 -12.40 11.72
C SER A 165 -20.93 -12.58 12.70
N ASN A 166 -22.14 -12.35 12.21
CA ASN A 166 -23.38 -12.66 12.94
C ASN A 166 -23.87 -14.11 12.74
N VAL A 167 -22.99 -15.07 12.47
CA VAL A 167 -23.36 -16.47 12.18
C VAL A 167 -24.25 -17.12 13.23
N ALA A 168 -24.02 -16.83 14.52
CA ALA A 168 -24.82 -17.38 15.62
C ALA A 168 -26.27 -16.85 15.62
N GLU A 169 -26.50 -15.65 15.05
CA GLU A 169 -27.84 -15.08 14.89
C GLU A 169 -28.55 -15.70 13.67
N VAL A 170 -27.83 -15.87 12.55
CA VAL A 170 -28.40 -16.34 11.27
C VAL A 170 -28.59 -17.86 11.23
N PHE A 171 -27.68 -18.61 11.85
CA PHE A 171 -27.64 -20.08 11.84
C PHE A 171 -27.39 -20.67 13.25
N PRO A 172 -28.25 -20.42 14.25
CA PRO A 172 -28.00 -20.75 15.66
C PRO A 172 -27.75 -22.24 15.95
N ASN A 173 -28.25 -23.13 15.09
CA ASN A 173 -28.19 -24.59 15.27
C ASN A 173 -27.16 -25.26 14.35
N ARG A 174 -26.21 -24.50 13.78
CA ARG A 174 -25.19 -25.00 12.84
C ARG A 174 -23.77 -24.96 13.40
N ASN A 175 -23.62 -24.72 14.70
CA ASN A 175 -22.34 -24.89 15.37
C ASN A 175 -22.01 -26.36 15.57
N ARG A 176 -20.73 -26.66 15.75
CA ARG A 176 -20.28 -27.98 16.21
C ARG A 176 -20.36 -28.08 17.73
N SER A 177 -20.05 -29.26 18.27
CA SER A 177 -20.10 -29.53 19.72
C SER A 177 -19.24 -28.61 20.57
N ASN A 178 -18.22 -27.97 20.00
CA ASN A 178 -17.38 -26.97 20.67
C ASN A 178 -17.98 -25.55 20.65
N GLY A 179 -19.17 -25.35 20.10
CA GLY A 179 -19.87 -24.07 20.03
C GLY A 179 -19.54 -23.20 18.83
N PHE A 180 -18.56 -23.56 18.00
CA PHE A 180 -18.11 -22.75 16.85
C PHE A 180 -18.76 -23.17 15.53
N HIS A 181 -18.91 -22.21 14.62
CA HIS A 181 -19.36 -22.38 13.25
C HIS A 181 -18.16 -22.37 12.30
N TYR A 182 -17.94 -23.48 11.59
CA TYR A 182 -16.78 -23.63 10.70
C TYR A 182 -17.15 -23.27 9.27
N VAL A 183 -16.28 -22.54 8.56
CA VAL A 183 -16.49 -22.11 7.17
C VAL A 183 -16.82 -23.28 6.25
N ILE A 184 -16.13 -24.42 6.45
CA ILE A 184 -16.29 -25.63 5.63
C ILE A 184 -17.65 -26.31 5.76
N ASP A 185 -18.47 -25.92 6.75
CA ASP A 185 -19.79 -26.50 6.98
C ASP A 185 -20.90 -25.76 6.22
N PHE A 186 -20.59 -24.67 5.52
CA PHE A 186 -21.55 -23.82 4.80
C PHE A 186 -21.21 -23.71 3.31
N ASP A 187 -22.24 -23.65 2.46
CA ASP A 187 -22.07 -23.30 1.05
C ASP A 187 -21.93 -21.77 0.88
N LEU A 188 -21.42 -21.30 -0.26
CA LEU A 188 -21.24 -19.86 -0.51
C LEU A 188 -22.54 -19.06 -0.38
N GLU A 189 -23.66 -19.62 -0.85
CA GLU A 189 -24.98 -18.96 -0.73
C GLU A 189 -25.42 -18.79 0.73
N GLU A 190 -25.08 -19.74 1.61
CA GLU A 190 -25.32 -19.60 3.05
C GLU A 190 -24.41 -18.52 3.66
N LEU A 191 -23.12 -18.53 3.29
CA LEU A 191 -22.13 -17.56 3.78
C LEU A 191 -22.44 -16.13 3.34
N ARG A 192 -23.01 -15.92 2.15
CA ARG A 192 -23.44 -14.60 1.65
C ARG A 192 -24.56 -13.96 2.47
N ARG A 193 -25.26 -14.73 3.31
CA ARG A 193 -26.30 -14.22 4.23
C ARG A 193 -25.74 -13.59 5.49
N LEU A 194 -24.45 -13.79 5.77
CA LEU A 194 -23.79 -13.28 6.96
C LEU A 194 -23.39 -11.82 6.78
N SER A 195 -23.54 -11.03 7.85
CA SER A 195 -22.93 -9.72 7.97
C SER A 195 -21.60 -9.84 8.69
N ILE A 196 -20.58 -9.24 8.11
CA ILE A 196 -19.24 -9.11 8.69
C ILE A 196 -19.16 -7.83 9.51
N ARG A 197 -18.48 -7.92 10.66
CA ARG A 197 -18.30 -6.90 11.68
C ARG A 197 -16.83 -6.84 12.08
N GLU A 198 -16.43 -5.76 12.74
CA GLU A 198 -15.11 -5.69 13.37
C GLU A 198 -14.92 -6.84 14.36
N ARG A 199 -13.69 -7.33 14.46
CA ARG A 199 -13.35 -8.51 15.24
C ARG A 199 -13.75 -8.37 16.71
N PHE A 200 -14.42 -9.40 17.21
CA PHE A 200 -14.83 -9.51 18.61
C PHE A 200 -14.47 -10.90 19.15
N ILE A 201 -14.37 -11.01 20.47
CA ILE A 201 -14.15 -12.28 21.14
C ILE A 201 -15.47 -13.08 21.08
N PRO A 202 -15.45 -14.30 20.50
CA PRO A 202 -16.64 -15.15 20.43
C PRO A 202 -17.29 -15.36 21.81
N PHE A 203 -18.60 -15.56 21.83
CA PHE A 203 -19.44 -15.81 23.02
C PHE A 203 -19.61 -14.64 24.00
N ASN A 204 -18.62 -13.74 24.15
CA ASN A 204 -18.75 -12.56 25.03
C ASN A 204 -19.02 -11.26 24.26
N GLY A 205 -18.74 -11.20 22.95
CA GLY A 205 -19.03 -10.04 22.09
C GLY A 205 -18.11 -8.83 22.31
N THR A 206 -17.08 -8.95 23.14
CA THR A 206 -16.13 -7.85 23.40
C THR A 206 -15.28 -7.60 22.16
N GLN A 207 -15.32 -6.38 21.63
CA GLN A 207 -14.48 -5.96 20.52
C GLN A 207 -12.99 -6.07 20.89
N VAL A 208 -12.20 -6.68 20.00
CA VAL A 208 -10.77 -6.92 20.24
C VAL A 208 -9.97 -5.61 20.18
N PHE A 209 -10.30 -4.75 19.22
CA PHE A 209 -9.62 -3.46 19.00
C PHE A 209 -10.58 -2.30 19.25
N PRO A 210 -10.65 -1.74 20.48
CA PRO A 210 -11.73 -0.82 20.88
C PRO A 210 -11.74 0.52 20.13
N LEU A 211 -10.65 0.89 19.46
CA LEU A 211 -10.52 2.15 18.70
C LEU A 211 -10.76 1.98 17.18
N ARG A 212 -11.00 0.75 16.71
CA ARG A 212 -11.39 0.48 15.31
C ARG A 212 -12.89 0.68 15.11
N LEU A 213 -13.37 0.47 13.87
CA LEU A 213 -14.80 0.58 13.56
C LEU A 213 -15.63 -0.23 14.57
N PRO A 214 -16.66 0.36 15.22
CA PRO A 214 -17.44 -0.38 16.19
C PRO A 214 -18.13 -1.62 15.57
N SER A 215 -18.00 -2.76 16.23
CA SER A 215 -18.61 -4.03 15.79
C SER A 215 -20.15 -4.00 15.81
N ASN A 216 -20.76 -3.11 16.59
CA ASN A 216 -22.21 -2.93 16.73
C ASN A 216 -22.82 -1.87 15.80
N THR A 217 -22.15 -1.54 14.69
CA THR A 217 -22.70 -0.61 13.69
C THR A 217 -23.87 -1.22 12.91
N ASN A 218 -24.72 -0.36 12.35
CA ASN A 218 -25.74 -0.75 11.37
C ASN A 218 -25.18 -0.90 9.95
N ILE A 219 -23.85 -0.81 9.77
CA ILE A 219 -23.18 -0.95 8.48
C ILE A 219 -22.96 -2.44 8.25
N SER A 220 -23.47 -2.96 7.14
CA SER A 220 -23.27 -4.36 6.78
C SER A 220 -22.13 -4.50 5.79
N PHE A 221 -21.17 -5.35 6.13
CA PHE A 221 -20.16 -5.86 5.23
C PHE A 221 -20.45 -7.33 4.93
N ARG A 222 -19.91 -7.88 3.84
CA ARG A 222 -20.10 -9.28 3.46
C ARG A 222 -18.76 -9.99 3.32
N LEU A 223 -18.79 -11.32 3.47
CA LEU A 223 -17.69 -12.16 3.01
C LEU A 223 -17.51 -12.00 1.50
N SER A 224 -16.25 -12.06 1.08
CA SER A 224 -15.87 -12.07 -0.33
C SER A 224 -15.23 -13.41 -0.70
N THR A 225 -15.17 -13.69 -2.00
CA THR A 225 -14.45 -14.84 -2.55
C THR A 225 -13.10 -14.41 -3.14
N LEU A 226 -12.19 -15.36 -3.34
CA LEU A 226 -10.93 -15.08 -4.02
C LEU A 226 -11.16 -14.47 -5.42
N ASN A 227 -12.16 -14.95 -6.16
CA ASN A 227 -12.52 -14.40 -7.48
C ASN A 227 -12.85 -12.90 -7.37
N GLU A 228 -13.71 -12.53 -6.43
CA GLU A 228 -14.13 -11.13 -6.24
C GLU A 228 -12.94 -10.23 -5.86
N THR A 229 -12.01 -10.72 -5.03
CA THR A 229 -10.80 -9.95 -4.69
C THR A 229 -9.83 -9.83 -5.87
N VAL A 230 -9.64 -10.89 -6.67
CA VAL A 230 -8.81 -10.83 -7.89
C VAL A 230 -9.39 -9.85 -8.89
N GLU A 231 -10.71 -9.89 -9.11
CA GLU A 231 -11.43 -8.96 -9.99
C GLU A 231 -11.32 -7.52 -9.50
N LEU A 232 -11.46 -7.27 -8.19
CA LEU A 232 -11.26 -5.96 -7.59
C LEU A 232 -9.85 -5.44 -7.87
N LEU A 233 -8.81 -6.24 -7.58
CA LEU A 233 -7.42 -5.82 -7.77
C LEU A 233 -7.11 -5.50 -9.23
N LEU A 234 -7.47 -6.40 -10.16
CA LEU A 234 -7.23 -6.20 -11.59
C LEU A 234 -8.02 -5.00 -12.14
N GLY A 235 -9.27 -4.84 -11.70
CA GLY A 235 -10.12 -3.71 -12.03
C GLY A 235 -9.53 -2.38 -11.57
N LEU A 236 -9.11 -2.29 -10.30
CA LEU A 236 -8.48 -1.09 -9.74
C LEU A 236 -7.13 -0.79 -10.40
N ASN A 237 -6.29 -1.79 -10.64
CA ASN A 237 -5.02 -1.60 -11.37
C ASN A 237 -5.24 -1.05 -12.77
N ARG A 238 -6.26 -1.55 -13.48
CA ARG A 238 -6.63 -1.02 -14.80
C ARG A 238 -7.18 0.41 -14.70
N ALA A 239 -8.08 0.68 -13.75
CA ALA A 239 -8.76 1.97 -13.63
C ALA A 239 -7.81 3.10 -13.20
N THR A 240 -6.84 2.79 -12.34
CA THR A 240 -5.92 3.79 -11.76
C THR A 240 -4.56 3.83 -12.44
N GLY A 241 -4.24 2.86 -13.30
CA GLY A 241 -2.91 2.68 -13.91
C GLY A 241 -1.84 2.20 -12.93
N GLN A 242 -2.20 1.89 -11.68
CA GLN A 242 -1.29 1.36 -10.67
C GLN A 242 -1.01 -0.14 -10.89
N ARG A 243 0.05 -0.63 -10.24
CA ARG A 243 0.46 -2.05 -10.29
C ARG A 243 0.56 -2.64 -8.90
N ARG A 244 -0.54 -2.62 -8.16
CA ARG A 244 -0.62 -3.24 -6.83
C ARG A 244 -0.73 -4.76 -6.96
N GLN A 245 -0.36 -5.46 -5.89
CA GLN A 245 -0.30 -6.93 -5.87
C GLN A 245 -1.21 -7.51 -4.78
N LEU A 246 -1.55 -8.79 -4.91
CA LEU A 246 -2.26 -9.58 -3.90
C LEU A 246 -1.29 -10.56 -3.23
N LEU A 247 -1.30 -10.61 -1.91
CA LEU A 247 -0.64 -11.64 -1.12
C LEU A 247 -1.71 -12.53 -0.50
N ILE A 248 -1.77 -13.79 -0.91
CA ILE A 248 -2.84 -14.72 -0.57
C ILE A 248 -2.31 -15.74 0.44
N GLU A 249 -2.79 -15.69 1.67
CA GLU A 249 -2.52 -16.72 2.68
C GLU A 249 -3.46 -17.92 2.53
N ILE A 250 -2.87 -19.10 2.31
CA ILE A 250 -3.59 -20.38 2.33
C ILE A 250 -3.69 -20.84 3.79
N LYS A 251 -4.90 -20.77 4.37
CA LYS A 251 -5.12 -21.13 5.78
C LYS A 251 -5.27 -22.62 5.96
N LYS A 252 -4.50 -23.14 6.93
CA LYS A 252 -4.65 -24.50 7.46
C LYS A 252 -4.85 -25.56 6.36
N PRO A 253 -3.95 -25.71 5.37
CA PRO A 253 -4.06 -26.72 4.32
C PRO A 253 -4.28 -28.14 4.87
N GLU A 254 -3.60 -28.50 5.97
CA GLU A 254 -3.79 -29.79 6.66
C GLU A 254 -5.21 -29.99 7.20
N TYR A 255 -5.86 -28.92 7.69
CA TYR A 255 -7.26 -28.98 8.13
C TYR A 255 -8.19 -29.30 6.95
N HIS A 256 -8.00 -28.62 5.82
CA HIS A 256 -8.82 -28.83 4.62
C HIS A 256 -8.63 -30.24 4.03
N SER A 257 -7.41 -30.78 4.08
CA SER A 257 -7.10 -32.15 3.65
C SER A 257 -7.88 -33.22 4.42
N LYS A 258 -8.25 -32.98 5.70
CA LYS A 258 -9.11 -33.90 6.47
C LYS A 258 -10.51 -34.08 5.89
N TYR A 259 -10.93 -33.16 5.01
CA TYR A 259 -12.20 -33.21 4.27
C TYR A 259 -12.00 -33.55 2.79
N ASN A 260 -10.85 -34.13 2.43
CA ASN A 260 -10.46 -34.46 1.06
C ASN A 260 -10.42 -33.24 0.12
N LYS A 261 -10.09 -32.05 0.65
CA LYS A 261 -9.98 -30.82 -0.13
C LYS A 261 -8.53 -30.34 -0.18
N SER A 262 -7.97 -30.25 -1.39
CA SER A 262 -6.66 -29.62 -1.62
C SER A 262 -6.84 -28.13 -1.89
N ILE A 263 -6.81 -27.31 -0.83
CA ILE A 263 -7.00 -25.86 -0.93
C ILE A 263 -5.99 -25.21 -1.87
N SER A 264 -4.72 -25.60 -1.83
CA SER A 264 -3.68 -25.04 -2.70
C SER A 264 -3.94 -25.34 -4.17
N SER A 265 -4.40 -26.55 -4.50
CA SER A 265 -4.78 -26.90 -5.88
C SER A 265 -5.96 -26.05 -6.36
N ILE A 266 -6.95 -25.81 -5.49
CA ILE A 266 -8.11 -24.96 -5.82
C ILE A 266 -7.69 -23.50 -6.00
N VAL A 267 -6.82 -22.96 -5.14
CA VAL A 267 -6.24 -21.60 -5.29
C VAL A 267 -5.52 -21.46 -6.62
N LEU A 268 -4.63 -22.41 -6.97
CA LEU A 268 -3.91 -22.37 -8.24
C LEU A 268 -4.85 -22.48 -9.45
N ALA A 269 -5.88 -23.34 -9.37
CA ALA A 269 -6.88 -23.46 -10.43
C ALA A 269 -7.68 -22.15 -10.61
N THR A 270 -8.08 -21.51 -9.50
CA THR A 270 -8.74 -20.21 -9.51
C THR A 270 -7.87 -19.14 -10.15
N LEU A 271 -6.60 -19.02 -9.75
CA LEU A 271 -5.67 -18.03 -10.32
C LEU A 271 -5.39 -18.29 -11.81
N ASN A 272 -5.26 -19.55 -12.21
CA ASN A 272 -5.08 -19.94 -13.61
C ASN A 272 -6.28 -19.55 -14.49
N ALA A 273 -7.51 -19.53 -13.94
CA ALA A 273 -8.68 -19.05 -14.69
C ALA A 273 -8.56 -17.57 -15.10
N TYR A 274 -7.76 -16.78 -14.38
CA TYR A 274 -7.40 -15.40 -14.72
C TYR A 274 -6.04 -15.28 -15.44
N ASN A 275 -5.42 -16.40 -15.82
CA ASN A 275 -4.07 -16.50 -16.38
C ASN A 275 -2.95 -15.97 -15.45
N LEU A 276 -3.16 -16.02 -14.14
CA LEU A 276 -2.20 -15.57 -13.12
C LEU A 276 -1.36 -16.75 -12.62
N ILE A 277 -0.30 -17.09 -13.34
CA ILE A 277 0.51 -18.31 -13.12
C ILE A 277 2.03 -18.08 -13.19
N GLN A 278 2.49 -16.87 -13.53
CA GLN A 278 3.89 -16.52 -13.72
C GLN A 278 4.46 -15.77 -12.51
N THR A 279 5.79 -15.79 -12.37
CA THR A 279 6.51 -15.06 -11.32
C THR A 279 6.24 -13.55 -11.33
N THR A 280 5.95 -12.99 -12.51
CA THR A 280 5.69 -11.55 -12.74
C THR A 280 4.25 -11.13 -12.46
N ASP A 281 3.34 -12.07 -12.27
CA ASP A 281 1.94 -11.76 -12.06
C ASP A 281 1.72 -11.10 -10.70
N PRO A 282 0.68 -10.26 -10.55
CA PRO A 282 0.43 -9.48 -9.34
C PRO A 282 -0.15 -10.33 -8.20
N VAL A 283 0.22 -11.61 -8.10
CA VAL A 283 -0.23 -12.52 -7.04
C VAL A 283 0.96 -13.26 -6.44
N ILE A 284 0.94 -13.38 -5.12
CA ILE A 284 1.95 -14.04 -4.29
C ILE A 284 1.19 -14.97 -3.34
N LEU A 285 1.70 -16.17 -3.09
CA LEU A 285 1.12 -17.09 -2.12
C LEU A 285 1.96 -17.12 -0.84
N GLN A 286 1.29 -17.25 0.29
CA GLN A 286 1.94 -17.48 1.58
C GLN A 286 1.18 -18.53 2.41
N THR A 287 1.85 -19.14 3.37
CA THR A 287 1.23 -19.98 4.41
C THR A 287 2.24 -20.25 5.51
N PHE A 288 1.74 -20.57 6.70
CA PHE A 288 2.50 -21.08 7.85
C PHE A 288 2.96 -22.54 7.67
N HIS A 289 2.42 -23.27 6.69
CA HIS A 289 2.81 -24.66 6.43
C HIS A 289 3.94 -24.70 5.39
N ILE A 290 5.19 -24.74 5.86
CA ILE A 290 6.38 -24.73 4.99
C ILE A 290 6.39 -25.92 4.02
N GLU A 291 5.96 -27.08 4.48
CA GLU A 291 5.84 -28.30 3.67
C GLU A 291 4.80 -28.10 2.54
N GLU A 292 3.76 -27.31 2.76
CA GLU A 292 2.78 -26.95 1.72
C GLU A 292 3.40 -26.02 0.67
N LEU A 293 4.28 -25.08 1.06
CA LEU A 293 5.03 -24.26 0.10
C LEU A 293 5.94 -25.12 -0.78
N MET A 294 6.58 -26.13 -0.19
CA MET A 294 7.36 -27.11 -0.97
C MET A 294 6.47 -27.91 -1.90
N HIS A 295 5.30 -28.33 -1.44
CA HIS A 295 4.31 -29.04 -2.26
C HIS A 295 3.84 -28.19 -3.45
N ILE A 296 3.48 -26.93 -3.22
CA ILE A 296 3.07 -25.97 -4.25
C ILE A 296 4.17 -25.80 -5.31
N ARG A 297 5.42 -25.63 -4.88
CA ARG A 297 6.55 -25.41 -5.80
C ARG A 297 6.96 -26.68 -6.54
N ARG A 298 7.11 -27.81 -5.84
CA ARG A 298 7.76 -29.02 -6.39
C ARG A 298 6.77 -30.03 -6.97
N ASN A 299 5.60 -30.18 -6.36
CA ASN A 299 4.62 -31.19 -6.79
C ASN A 299 3.54 -30.57 -7.68
N LEU A 300 3.02 -29.40 -7.32
CA LEU A 300 2.03 -28.69 -8.15
C LEU A 300 2.68 -27.85 -9.27
N GLY A 301 4.01 -27.68 -9.23
CA GLY A 301 4.77 -27.01 -10.29
C GLY A 301 4.50 -25.52 -10.44
N SER A 302 3.98 -24.85 -9.39
CA SER A 302 3.65 -23.43 -9.45
C SER A 302 4.90 -22.56 -9.58
N LYS A 303 4.84 -21.60 -10.52
CA LYS A 303 5.87 -20.57 -10.70
C LYS A 303 5.58 -19.30 -9.92
N LEU A 304 4.44 -19.21 -9.24
CA LEU A 304 4.11 -18.04 -8.45
C LEU A 304 5.15 -17.79 -7.36
N ARG A 305 5.29 -16.52 -6.99
CA ARG A 305 6.13 -16.13 -5.86
C ARG A 305 5.54 -16.68 -4.57
N LEU A 306 6.40 -17.22 -3.72
CA LEU A 306 6.02 -17.84 -2.44
C LEU A 306 6.69 -17.12 -1.28
N PHE A 307 5.93 -16.76 -0.24
CA PHE A 307 6.43 -16.19 1.01
C PHE A 307 6.23 -17.20 2.15
N ALA A 308 7.26 -17.38 2.99
CA ALA A 308 7.22 -18.29 4.14
C ALA A 308 6.81 -17.54 5.41
N LEU A 309 5.61 -17.81 5.92
CA LEU A 309 5.19 -17.28 7.22
C LEU A 309 5.86 -18.07 8.35
N MET A 310 6.25 -17.38 9.43
CA MET A 310 6.90 -18.01 10.59
C MET A 310 6.36 -17.49 11.92
N THR A 311 6.14 -18.40 12.85
CA THR A 311 5.69 -18.11 14.22
C THR A 311 6.25 -19.14 15.20
N TRP A 312 5.79 -19.13 16.44
CA TRP A 312 6.26 -20.04 17.49
C TRP A 312 5.75 -21.47 17.29
N ASN A 313 6.65 -22.45 17.43
CA ASN A 313 6.28 -23.88 17.42
C ASN A 313 5.20 -24.18 18.50
N GLN A 314 5.24 -23.47 19.63
CA GLN A 314 4.35 -23.67 20.78
C GLN A 314 2.89 -23.28 20.53
N ILE A 315 2.62 -22.39 19.56
CA ILE A 315 1.24 -22.00 19.24
C ILE A 315 0.54 -22.99 18.30
N ASN A 316 1.26 -24.03 17.84
CA ASN A 316 0.75 -25.10 16.99
C ASN A 316 0.00 -24.58 15.74
N GLU A 317 0.56 -23.55 15.11
CA GLU A 317 -0.02 -22.95 13.92
C GLU A 317 0.08 -23.91 12.71
N SER A 318 1.17 -24.65 12.61
CA SER A 318 1.38 -25.73 11.64
C SER A 318 2.31 -26.80 12.24
N SER A 319 2.53 -27.89 11.50
CA SER A 319 3.51 -28.91 11.83
C SER A 319 4.97 -28.54 11.49
N SER A 320 5.20 -27.37 10.88
CA SER A 320 6.52 -26.91 10.46
C SER A 320 7.41 -26.56 11.64
N ASP A 321 8.70 -26.88 11.55
CA ASP A 321 9.70 -26.53 12.56
C ASP A 321 10.28 -25.13 12.30
N TYR A 322 9.66 -24.11 12.90
CA TYR A 322 10.11 -22.73 12.75
C TYR A 322 11.45 -22.45 13.43
N ASP A 323 11.88 -23.26 14.41
CA ASP A 323 13.19 -23.08 15.04
C ASP A 323 14.29 -23.45 14.05
N PHE A 324 14.11 -24.57 13.34
CA PHE A 324 14.99 -24.95 12.24
C PHE A 324 14.97 -23.90 11.12
N TYR A 325 13.79 -23.48 10.64
CA TYR A 325 13.69 -22.56 9.51
C TYR A 325 14.13 -21.12 9.81
N ARG A 326 14.40 -20.77 11.08
CA ARG A 326 15.04 -19.50 11.48
C ARG A 326 16.55 -19.60 11.69
N SER A 327 17.13 -20.79 11.55
CA SER A 327 18.58 -20.98 11.47
C SER A 327 19.11 -20.63 10.09
N GLU A 328 20.41 -20.36 9.97
CA GLU A 328 21.05 -20.13 8.66
C GLU A 328 20.84 -21.31 7.70
N GLU A 329 20.92 -22.55 8.21
CA GLU A 329 20.72 -23.75 7.41
C GLU A 329 19.29 -23.85 6.89
N GLY A 330 18.30 -23.60 7.74
CA GLY A 330 16.89 -23.62 7.36
C GLY A 330 16.56 -22.55 6.32
N ILE A 331 17.08 -21.32 6.50
CA ILE A 331 16.91 -20.22 5.53
C ILE A 331 17.55 -20.58 4.18
N ARG A 332 18.76 -21.15 4.18
CA ARG A 332 19.43 -21.64 2.95
C ARG A 332 18.62 -22.74 2.25
N ASN A 333 17.94 -23.60 3.00
CA ASN A 333 17.07 -24.62 2.42
C ASN A 333 15.86 -23.96 1.73
N LEU A 334 15.22 -23.02 2.43
CA LEU A 334 14.05 -22.28 1.96
C LEU A 334 14.32 -21.43 0.72
N SER A 335 15.54 -20.89 0.54
CA SER A 335 15.85 -20.00 -0.59
C SER A 335 15.65 -20.63 -1.98
N ASN A 336 15.62 -21.95 -2.07
CA ASN A 336 15.32 -22.67 -3.32
C ASN A 336 13.81 -22.77 -3.63
N VAL A 337 12.95 -22.42 -2.67
CA VAL A 337 11.50 -22.60 -2.72
C VAL A 337 10.78 -21.26 -2.70
N VAL A 338 11.16 -20.37 -1.77
CA VAL A 338 10.47 -19.10 -1.51
C VAL A 338 11.27 -17.91 -1.99
N GLN A 339 10.60 -16.77 -2.14
CA GLN A 339 11.22 -15.48 -2.49
C GLN A 339 11.34 -14.56 -1.28
N ALA A 340 10.55 -14.79 -0.24
CA ALA A 340 10.62 -14.00 0.98
C ALA A 340 10.30 -14.81 2.24
N LEU A 341 10.80 -14.31 3.36
CA LEU A 341 10.37 -14.69 4.70
C LEU A 341 9.40 -13.63 5.22
N ALA A 342 8.31 -14.06 5.84
CA ALA A 342 7.35 -13.22 6.53
C ALA A 342 7.23 -13.67 7.99
N PRO A 343 8.25 -13.40 8.84
CA PRO A 343 8.23 -13.86 10.22
C PRO A 343 7.38 -12.95 11.13
N ASN A 344 6.97 -13.45 12.29
CA ASN A 344 6.56 -12.57 13.37
C ASN A 344 7.72 -11.60 13.70
N HIS A 345 7.42 -10.32 13.94
CA HIS A 345 8.43 -9.29 14.19
C HIS A 345 9.34 -9.60 15.40
N GLU A 346 8.86 -10.38 16.38
CA GLU A 346 9.63 -10.86 17.53
C GLU A 346 10.70 -11.92 17.17
N PHE A 347 10.69 -12.46 15.96
CA PHE A 347 11.79 -13.30 15.46
C PHE A 347 12.90 -12.49 14.81
N VAL A 348 12.63 -11.22 14.54
CA VAL A 348 13.58 -10.29 13.94
C VAL A 348 14.25 -9.46 15.02
N VAL A 349 13.51 -9.06 16.05
CA VAL A 349 14.04 -8.27 17.17
C VAL A 349 13.63 -8.85 18.53
N ASN A 350 14.43 -8.58 19.54
CA ASN A 350 14.12 -8.93 20.93
C ASN A 350 13.56 -7.71 21.66
N TYR A 351 12.47 -7.90 22.40
CA TYR A 351 11.86 -6.88 23.24
C TYR A 351 12.14 -7.15 24.73
N ASP A 352 12.23 -6.09 25.53
CA ASP A 352 12.08 -6.21 26.99
C ASP A 352 10.60 -6.27 27.40
N SER A 353 10.33 -6.41 28.70
CA SER A 353 8.98 -6.46 29.25
C SER A 353 8.16 -5.18 29.03
N ASN A 354 8.81 -4.07 28.66
CA ASN A 354 8.19 -2.77 28.41
C ASN A 354 8.00 -2.51 26.90
N GLY A 355 8.36 -3.46 26.03
CA GLY A 355 8.28 -3.30 24.57
C GLY A 355 9.44 -2.51 23.96
N THR A 356 10.54 -2.30 24.71
CA THR A 356 11.76 -1.66 24.19
C THR A 356 12.62 -2.69 23.46
N ILE A 357 13.15 -2.31 22.29
CA ILE A 357 14.03 -3.20 21.52
C ILE A 357 15.40 -3.30 22.20
N LEU A 358 15.83 -4.52 22.51
CA LEU A 358 17.12 -4.86 23.11
C LEU A 358 18.20 -5.16 22.06
N GLY A 359 17.78 -5.56 20.86
CA GLY A 359 18.66 -5.94 19.75
C GLY A 359 17.89 -6.70 18.67
N PHE A 360 18.60 -7.14 17.64
CA PHE A 360 18.02 -7.88 16.51
C PHE A 360 18.80 -9.16 16.20
N THR A 361 18.11 -10.12 15.57
CA THR A 361 18.65 -11.44 15.24
C THR A 361 19.42 -11.41 13.91
N ASN A 362 20.13 -12.50 13.59
CA ASN A 362 20.79 -12.63 12.27
C ASN A 362 19.83 -13.00 11.14
N LEU A 363 18.52 -13.14 11.39
CA LEU A 363 17.54 -13.64 10.42
C LEU A 363 17.57 -12.84 9.11
N THR A 364 17.51 -11.51 9.19
CA THR A 364 17.54 -10.65 7.99
C THR A 364 18.85 -10.78 7.23
N LYS A 365 19.98 -10.81 7.95
CA LYS A 365 21.31 -10.99 7.35
C LYS A 365 21.40 -12.32 6.58
N TRP A 366 20.95 -13.42 7.19
CA TRP A 366 20.95 -14.73 6.55
C TRP A 366 20.00 -14.79 5.36
N ALA A 367 18.80 -14.20 5.48
CA ALA A 367 17.85 -14.13 4.37
C ALA A 367 18.46 -13.41 3.16
N HIS A 368 19.04 -12.22 3.37
CA HIS A 368 19.69 -11.43 2.32
C HIS A 368 20.89 -12.15 1.70
N GLN A 369 21.70 -12.84 2.51
CA GLN A 369 22.84 -13.64 2.04
C GLN A 369 22.41 -14.71 1.03
N TYR A 370 21.19 -15.24 1.14
CA TYR A 370 20.62 -16.24 0.23
C TYR A 370 19.59 -15.66 -0.75
N GLY A 371 19.54 -14.34 -0.92
CA GLY A 371 18.69 -13.66 -1.91
C GLY A 371 17.19 -13.61 -1.56
N LEU A 372 16.84 -13.82 -0.30
CA LEU A 372 15.47 -13.71 0.21
C LEU A 372 15.21 -12.32 0.78
N THR A 373 14.02 -11.77 0.53
CA THR A 373 13.54 -10.55 1.21
C THR A 373 12.81 -10.88 2.51
N VAL A 374 12.68 -9.91 3.43
CA VAL A 374 12.05 -10.09 4.74
C VAL A 374 10.93 -9.08 5.01
N TYR A 375 9.74 -9.58 5.29
CA TYR A 375 8.50 -8.81 5.53
C TYR A 375 7.86 -9.19 6.88
N PRO A 376 8.35 -8.67 8.01
CA PRO A 376 7.81 -9.04 9.31
C PRO A 376 6.35 -8.57 9.52
N PHE A 377 5.58 -9.37 10.26
CA PHE A 377 4.21 -9.07 10.66
C PHE A 377 4.05 -9.07 12.20
N THR A 378 3.06 -8.41 12.79
CA THR A 378 2.17 -7.41 12.19
C THR A 378 2.40 -6.07 12.90
N PHE A 379 2.72 -5.04 12.12
CA PHE A 379 2.91 -3.69 12.65
C PHE A 379 1.55 -3.03 12.85
N ARG A 380 1.20 -2.71 14.10
CA ARG A 380 -0.08 -2.07 14.41
C ARG A 380 0.12 -0.81 15.24
N GLN A 381 -0.37 0.31 14.74
CA GLN A 381 -0.22 1.60 15.42
C GLN A 381 -1.02 1.65 16.73
N ASP A 382 -2.16 0.98 16.79
CA ASP A 382 -3.01 0.87 17.99
C ASP A 382 -2.34 0.11 19.15
N LEU A 383 -1.34 -0.73 18.86
CA LEU A 383 -0.49 -1.39 19.87
C LEU A 383 0.79 -0.61 20.20
N PHE A 384 1.16 0.38 19.38
CA PHE A 384 2.37 1.19 19.55
C PHE A 384 2.10 2.67 19.22
N PRO A 385 1.26 3.41 19.97
CA PRO A 385 0.76 4.71 19.53
C PRO A 385 1.85 5.81 19.41
N GLY A 386 1.63 6.73 18.46
CA GLY A 386 2.42 7.95 18.27
C GLY A 386 3.87 7.71 17.81
N ASN A 387 4.81 8.51 18.34
CA ASN A 387 6.23 8.47 17.97
C ASN A 387 6.91 7.12 18.21
N ASN A 388 6.31 6.22 19.00
CA ASN A 388 6.84 4.88 19.22
C ASN A 388 6.68 4.00 17.98
N PHE A 389 5.60 4.17 17.21
CA PHE A 389 5.40 3.43 15.96
C PHE A 389 6.44 3.81 14.91
N GLU A 390 6.67 5.11 14.71
CA GLU A 390 7.65 5.59 13.72
C GLU A 390 9.06 5.18 14.10
N LYS A 391 9.43 5.23 15.38
CA LYS A 391 10.72 4.70 15.86
C LYS A 391 10.88 3.21 15.60
N LEU A 392 9.81 2.43 15.79
CA LEU A 392 9.79 1.00 15.49
C LEU A 392 10.04 0.77 13.98
N ILE A 393 9.31 1.47 13.11
CA ILE A 393 9.47 1.41 11.65
C ILE A 393 10.90 1.81 11.26
N ALA A 394 11.40 2.94 11.77
CA ALA A 394 12.74 3.44 11.52
C ALA A 394 13.82 2.44 11.90
N TYR A 395 13.67 1.79 13.07
CA TYR A 395 14.61 0.78 13.53
C TYR A 395 14.62 -0.45 12.61
N PHE A 396 13.45 -0.96 12.25
CA PHE A 396 13.34 -2.10 11.35
C PHE A 396 13.88 -1.80 9.95
N TRP A 397 13.63 -0.60 9.42
CA TRP A 397 14.12 -0.21 8.11
C TRP A 397 15.62 0.09 8.12
N HIS A 398 16.09 1.02 8.95
CA HIS A 398 17.46 1.53 8.86
C HIS A 398 18.50 0.65 9.57
N THR A 399 18.11 0.01 10.68
CA THR A 399 19.05 -0.79 11.49
C THR A 399 18.98 -2.26 11.11
N VAL A 400 17.77 -2.82 11.11
CA VAL A 400 17.56 -4.26 10.83
C VAL A 400 17.60 -4.56 9.34
N LYS A 401 17.33 -3.55 8.49
CA LYS A 401 17.32 -3.66 7.03
C LYS A 401 16.24 -4.60 6.49
N VAL A 402 15.01 -4.54 7.01
CA VAL A 402 13.90 -5.31 6.41
C VAL A 402 13.46 -4.70 5.08
N ASP A 403 12.90 -5.53 4.20
CA ASP A 403 12.50 -5.15 2.83
C ASP A 403 11.08 -4.60 2.75
N GLY A 404 10.30 -4.74 3.82
CA GLY A 404 8.96 -4.19 3.92
C GLY A 404 8.26 -4.53 5.22
N PHE A 405 6.99 -4.12 5.31
CA PHE A 405 6.17 -4.24 6.52
C PHE A 405 4.81 -4.84 6.19
N ILE A 406 4.39 -5.84 6.96
CA ILE A 406 3.00 -6.28 6.99
C ILE A 406 2.31 -5.53 8.13
N THR A 407 1.32 -4.69 7.80
CA THR A 407 0.73 -3.74 8.74
C THR A 407 -0.77 -3.58 8.58
N ASP A 408 -1.47 -3.35 9.68
CA ASP A 408 -2.89 -2.98 9.63
C ASP A 408 -3.08 -1.48 9.25
N HIS A 409 -2.02 -0.68 9.29
CA HIS A 409 -2.07 0.79 9.10
C HIS A 409 -1.15 1.24 7.94
N PRO A 410 -1.43 0.81 6.69
CA PRO A 410 -0.53 1.05 5.55
C PRO A 410 -0.28 2.54 5.29
N ASN A 411 -1.30 3.39 5.42
CA ASN A 411 -1.18 4.85 5.27
C ASN A 411 -0.15 5.45 6.23
N VAL A 412 -0.14 5.03 7.49
CA VAL A 412 0.77 5.60 8.51
C VAL A 412 2.22 5.29 8.16
N ILE A 413 2.50 4.06 7.72
CA ILE A 413 3.85 3.69 7.27
C ILE A 413 4.21 4.48 6.01
N LEU A 414 3.32 4.56 5.03
CA LEU A 414 3.57 5.28 3.77
C LEU A 414 3.83 6.77 4.00
N GLU A 415 3.05 7.43 4.85
CA GLU A 415 3.24 8.83 5.24
C GLU A 415 4.60 9.04 5.93
N TYR A 416 5.03 8.12 6.77
CA TYR A 416 6.37 8.14 7.36
C TYR A 416 7.46 7.99 6.29
N LEU A 417 7.37 6.97 5.42
CA LEU A 417 8.35 6.73 4.36
C LEU A 417 8.45 7.92 3.40
N GLN A 418 7.31 8.53 3.03
CA GLN A 418 7.28 9.70 2.16
C GLN A 418 7.99 10.90 2.77
N ARG A 419 7.78 11.17 4.07
CA ARG A 419 8.50 12.23 4.79
C ARG A 419 10.01 11.98 4.83
N GLU A 420 10.43 10.78 5.17
CA GLU A 420 11.86 10.41 5.25
C GLU A 420 12.57 10.56 3.89
N MET A 421 11.96 10.07 2.81
CA MET A 421 12.52 10.21 1.46
C MET A 421 12.61 11.68 1.03
N THR A 422 11.61 12.50 1.38
CA THR A 422 11.62 13.94 1.07
C THR A 422 12.75 14.66 1.79
N LEU A 423 12.96 14.37 3.07
CA LEU A 423 14.06 14.93 3.87
C LEU A 423 15.45 14.49 3.35
N SER A 424 15.59 13.23 2.96
CA SER A 424 16.80 12.70 2.33
C SER A 424 17.14 13.42 1.02
N ASN A 425 16.15 13.62 0.15
CA ASN A 425 16.33 14.31 -1.13
C ASN A 425 16.73 15.78 -0.94
N LEU A 426 16.10 16.48 0.01
CA LEU A 426 16.48 17.85 0.38
C LEU A 426 17.92 17.93 0.91
N THR A 427 18.33 16.97 1.75
CA THR A 427 19.69 16.92 2.30
C THR A 427 20.72 16.65 1.20
N THR A 428 20.44 15.71 0.31
CA THR A 428 21.30 15.37 -0.83
C THR A 428 21.42 16.53 -1.81
N MET A 429 20.31 17.24 -2.10
CA MET A 429 20.36 18.48 -2.88
C MET A 429 21.24 19.55 -2.21
N HIS A 430 21.09 19.76 -0.90
CA HIS A 430 21.90 20.73 -0.15
C HIS A 430 23.40 20.39 -0.19
N GLN A 431 23.76 19.11 -0.02
CA GLN A 431 25.14 18.63 -0.13
C GLN A 431 25.72 18.77 -1.55
N ASN A 432 24.92 18.52 -2.58
CA ASN A 432 25.35 18.71 -3.97
C ASN A 432 25.50 20.19 -4.33
N LEU A 433 24.64 21.07 -3.79
CA LEU A 433 24.73 22.51 -3.94
C LEU A 433 25.98 23.09 -3.25
N SER A 434 26.28 22.65 -2.03
CA SER A 434 27.48 23.07 -1.32
C SER A 434 28.75 22.60 -2.02
N SER A 435 28.78 21.35 -2.51
CA SER A 435 29.91 20.80 -3.27
C SER A 435 30.16 21.54 -4.59
N ARG A 436 29.10 21.92 -5.30
CA ARG A 436 29.20 22.75 -6.52
C ARG A 436 29.65 24.19 -6.22
N LEU A 437 29.25 24.78 -5.10
CA LEU A 437 29.74 26.09 -4.67
C LEU A 437 31.25 26.04 -4.36
N VAL A 438 31.69 25.00 -3.66
CA VAL A 438 33.13 24.78 -3.34
C VAL A 438 33.93 24.59 -4.63
N LEU A 439 33.46 23.77 -5.56
CA LEU A 439 34.13 23.58 -6.85
C LEU A 439 34.18 24.89 -7.68
N SER A 440 33.11 25.68 -7.67
CA SER A 440 33.05 26.97 -8.37
C SER A 440 33.99 28.00 -7.73
N MET A 441 34.09 28.03 -6.39
CA MET A 441 35.07 28.85 -5.68
C MET A 441 36.51 28.40 -5.96
N MET A 442 36.78 27.10 -6.02
CA MET A 442 38.11 26.58 -6.36
C MET A 442 38.51 26.92 -7.79
N ILE A 443 37.59 26.85 -8.76
CA ILE A 443 37.83 27.28 -10.15
C ILE A 443 38.09 28.78 -10.22
N LEU A 444 37.33 29.60 -9.49
CA LEU A 444 37.54 31.05 -9.43
C LEU A 444 38.91 31.40 -8.81
N ILE A 445 39.28 30.76 -7.70
CA ILE A 445 40.59 30.92 -7.05
C ILE A 445 41.71 30.48 -7.98
N PHE A 446 41.55 29.33 -8.67
CA PHE A 446 42.53 28.85 -9.64
C PHE A 446 42.71 29.83 -10.81
N ASN A 447 41.61 30.36 -11.36
CA ASN A 447 41.67 31.38 -12.41
C ASN A 447 42.33 32.68 -11.93
N ILE A 448 42.05 33.13 -10.71
CA ILE A 448 42.73 34.30 -10.12
C ILE A 448 44.23 34.05 -9.97
N ILE A 449 44.65 32.86 -9.52
CA ILE A 449 46.07 32.48 -9.37
C ILE A 449 46.77 32.37 -10.74
N VAL A 450 46.11 31.81 -11.75
CA VAL A 450 46.67 31.71 -13.11
C VAL A 450 46.79 33.10 -13.75
N THR A 451 45.80 33.97 -13.53
CA THR A 451 45.79 35.34 -14.05
C THR A 451 46.86 36.19 -13.36
N SER A 452 47.05 36.04 -12.04
CA SER A 452 48.11 36.74 -11.31
C SER A 452 49.52 36.27 -11.68
N LYS A 453 49.73 34.97 -11.94
CA LYS A 453 51.00 34.45 -12.49
C LYS A 453 51.29 34.99 -13.90
N LYS A 454 50.29 35.08 -14.78
CA LYS A 454 50.45 35.71 -16.10
C LYS A 454 50.79 37.19 -15.98
N ILE A 455 50.13 37.93 -15.10
CA ILE A 455 50.42 39.36 -14.86
C ILE A 455 51.85 39.55 -14.31
N CYS A 456 52.31 38.70 -13.38
CA CYS A 456 53.69 38.75 -12.90
C CYS A 456 54.74 38.42 -13.97
N GLN A 457 54.46 37.49 -14.89
CA GLN A 457 55.36 37.20 -16.00
C GLN A 457 55.42 38.35 -17.03
N THR A 458 54.28 39.00 -17.32
CA THR A 458 54.25 40.17 -18.23
C THR A 458 54.95 41.39 -17.62
N LEU A 459 54.86 41.61 -16.31
CA LEU A 459 55.56 42.70 -15.61
C LEU A 459 57.07 42.50 -15.47
N LEU A 460 57.55 41.26 -15.51
CA LEU A 460 58.99 40.94 -15.54
C LEU A 460 59.61 41.17 -16.91
N ILE A 461 58.84 41.07 -18.00
CA ILE A 461 59.30 41.32 -19.36
C ILE A 461 59.36 42.84 -19.67
N ILE A 462 58.56 43.67 -18.99
CA ILE A 462 58.52 45.13 -19.21
C ILE A 462 59.64 45.88 -18.44
N LYS A 463 60.46 45.18 -17.63
CA LYS A 463 61.57 45.78 -16.85
C LYS A 463 62.98 45.46 -17.38
N SER A 464 63.10 44.87 -18.56
CA SER A 464 64.38 44.46 -19.14
C SER A 464 64.63 44.99 -20.57
N ASP A 465 63.99 46.09 -20.96
CA ASP A 465 64.34 46.89 -22.15
C ASP A 465 64.64 48.35 -21.76
#